data_AF-A0A8H7ISP4-F1
#
_entry.id   AF-A0A8H7ISP4-F1
#
_cell.length_a   1.000
_cell.length_b   1.000
_cell.length_c   1.000
_cell.angle_alpha   90.00
_cell.angle_beta   90.00
_cell.angle_gamma   90.00
#
_symmetry.space_group_name_H-M   'P 1'
#
loop_
_entity.id
_entity.type
_entity.pdbx_description
1 polymer ?
#
loop_
_entity_poly.entity_id
_entity_poly.type
_entity_poly.pdbx_seq_one_letter_code
_entity_poly.pdbx_strand_id
1 'polypeptide(L)'
;MRSVLSTQHGDTPQQTLQKVTEDDPIDKGLVNVHVATSLFDGFMKHMNPFVSHLDPCLHTFDYVRGASSFLLAAILAAASKLLHASLYPALPDDSRAWLSVGYAIRMAIELGWHQLGTDEMRLPPDVSEFQARKHRNVERTWLVLFVYDRSISLQTGKPWMIDRSRYVESASNWYRHPLAIANDRLLCAFVSLRLITSTHIDTTTSQGVQRQRQQNLQFRSLLRLLDRQIEDWQSCWTEAIAGDGEDCHAFLIPFYGSYSRLLLFTSQLRGSLRLKDIVSSVDTEAIWNSCSSALDMLKLVPDLPTSQLLYFAQDSVHIMIAYATVFLIKFLVSAPTYIQSEIETPAMDAIRNAARTLASQGAPTNTSCALQAKFLHNVILEYGAIRERPWNNDHPSLNCAASNAPTADALPEPATLQQRSIDQVNTSPDPSFAPTRFEQGSEIGTAYDNVNPQPVPSQVPSALNLDFADDNAWALIFAEAGFNVDEGTFLLPA
;
A
#
# COMPACT_ATOMS: atom_id res chain seq x y z
N MET A 1 49.22 26.27 -1.60
CA MET A 1 49.42 27.72 -1.38
C MET A 1 48.68 28.10 -0.10
N ARG A 2 49.44 28.49 0.95
CA ARG A 2 49.11 29.24 2.19
C ARG A 2 47.63 29.51 2.52
N SER A 3 47.07 28.93 3.59
CA SER A 3 46.96 29.45 5.00
C SER A 3 46.07 30.71 5.10
N VAL A 4 45.15 30.88 6.05
CA VAL A 4 45.30 31.21 7.50
C VAL A 4 43.83 31.27 8.01
N LEU A 5 43.36 30.58 9.05
CA LEU A 5 43.46 30.93 10.48
C LEU A 5 43.05 29.73 11.34
N SER A 6 43.99 29.31 12.20
CA SER A 6 43.70 28.62 13.45
C SER A 6 43.87 29.64 14.57
N THR A 7 42.90 29.70 15.48
CA THR A 7 43.15 30.05 16.88
C THR A 7 42.24 29.17 17.74
N GLN A 8 42.86 28.23 18.45
CA GLN A 8 42.26 27.53 19.59
C GLN A 8 41.91 28.53 20.67
N HIS A 9 40.73 28.41 21.29
CA HIS A 9 40.52 28.61 22.73
C HIS A 9 39.55 27.53 23.19
N GLY A 10 39.92 26.83 24.25
CA GLY A 10 39.14 25.74 24.81
C GLY A 10 37.90 26.27 25.51
N ASP A 11 36.74 25.83 25.03
CA ASP A 11 35.49 25.90 25.76
C ASP A 11 35.03 24.47 26.02
N THR A 12 34.83 24.17 27.30
CA THR A 12 34.14 22.97 27.77
C THR A 12 32.76 22.94 27.11
N PRO A 13 32.30 21.83 26.50
CA PRO A 13 30.91 21.77 26.09
C PRO A 13 30.07 21.57 27.36
N GLN A 14 29.74 22.67 28.03
CA GLN A 14 28.49 22.73 28.78
C GLN A 14 27.41 22.33 27.79
N GLN A 15 26.77 21.19 28.05
CA GLN A 15 25.55 20.78 27.36
C GLN A 15 24.53 21.88 27.59
N THR A 16 24.47 22.84 26.69
CA THR A 16 23.38 23.80 26.60
C THR A 16 22.15 22.98 26.28
N LEU A 17 21.36 22.63 27.30
CA LEU A 17 19.96 22.26 27.10
C LEU A 17 19.37 23.39 26.25
N GLN A 18 19.07 23.08 24.99
CA GLN A 18 18.47 24.05 24.09
C GLN A 18 17.20 24.58 24.76
N LYS A 19 17.15 25.90 24.85
CA LYS A 19 16.02 26.70 25.33
C LYS A 19 14.73 26.11 24.74
N VAL A 20 13.79 25.71 25.61
CA VAL A 20 12.46 25.21 25.23
C VAL A 20 11.93 26.09 24.10
N THR A 21 11.70 25.45 22.95
CA THR A 21 11.28 26.12 21.72
C THR A 21 9.97 26.86 21.98
N GLU A 22 9.84 28.10 21.47
CA GLU A 22 8.65 28.99 21.63
C GLU A 22 7.32 28.33 21.16
N ASP A 23 7.41 27.16 20.55
CA ASP A 23 6.33 26.35 20.02
C ASP A 23 5.94 25.14 20.89
N ASP A 24 6.38 25.04 22.15
CA ASP A 24 5.88 23.99 23.06
C ASP A 24 4.34 24.09 23.22
N PRO A 25 3.57 23.06 22.84
CA PRO A 25 2.11 23.09 22.91
C PRO A 25 1.56 23.29 24.33
N ILE A 26 2.32 22.91 25.36
CA ILE A 26 1.93 23.10 26.77
C ILE A 26 2.16 24.54 27.20
N ASP A 27 3.32 25.11 26.87
CA ASP A 27 3.65 26.50 27.24
C ASP A 27 2.79 27.50 26.45
N LYS A 28 2.36 27.13 25.24
CA LYS A 28 1.35 27.86 24.45
C LYS A 28 -0.08 27.73 24.99
N GLY A 29 -0.31 26.90 26.00
CA GLY A 29 -1.64 26.67 26.56
C GLY A 29 -2.61 25.96 25.62
N LEU A 30 -2.13 25.31 24.56
CA LEU A 30 -2.98 24.53 23.64
C LEU A 30 -3.50 23.26 24.32
N VAL A 31 -2.72 22.71 25.24
CA VAL A 31 -3.06 21.53 26.04
C VAL A 31 -2.41 21.65 27.42
N ASN A 32 -3.09 21.20 28.47
CA ASN A 32 -2.47 21.17 29.80
C ASN A 32 -1.52 19.96 29.93
N VAL A 33 -0.58 20.04 30.86
CA VAL A 33 0.45 18.99 31.05
C VAL A 33 -0.15 17.61 31.32
N HIS A 34 -1.26 17.52 32.07
CA HIS A 34 -1.87 16.24 32.42
C HIS A 34 -2.46 15.53 31.20
N VAL A 35 -3.20 16.27 30.36
CA VAL A 35 -3.74 15.76 29.10
C VAL A 35 -2.59 15.40 28.15
N ALA A 36 -1.55 16.22 28.07
CA ALA A 36 -0.38 15.94 27.24
C ALA A 36 0.33 14.65 27.66
N THR A 37 0.57 14.44 28.96
CA THR A 37 1.17 13.20 29.47
C THR A 37 0.27 11.99 29.17
N SER A 38 -1.03 12.09 29.42
CA SER A 38 -1.97 11.00 29.11
C SER A 38 -2.01 10.64 27.63
N LEU A 39 -1.97 11.64 26.74
CA LEU A 39 -1.91 11.43 25.29
C LEU A 39 -0.59 10.79 24.87
N PHE A 40 0.53 11.24 25.43
CA PHE A 40 1.85 10.68 25.16
C PHE A 40 1.94 9.21 25.60
N ASP A 41 1.51 8.89 26.82
CA ASP A 41 1.48 7.53 27.34
C ASP A 41 0.56 6.64 26.50
N GLY A 42 -0.60 7.17 26.10
CA GLY A 42 -1.53 6.50 25.20
C GLY A 42 -0.92 6.19 23.83
N PHE A 43 -0.17 7.13 23.25
CA PHE A 43 0.58 6.91 22.00
C PHE A 43 1.60 5.78 22.16
N MET A 44 2.44 5.87 23.19
CA MET A 44 3.52 4.90 23.42
C MET A 44 2.97 3.50 23.68
N LYS A 45 1.82 3.39 24.34
CA LYS A 45 1.18 2.12 24.67
C LYS A 45 0.38 1.51 23.52
N HIS A 46 -0.37 2.31 22.77
CA HIS A 46 -1.37 1.80 21.83
C HIS A 46 -1.01 2.00 20.36
N MET A 47 -0.23 3.03 20.03
CA MET A 47 0.09 3.38 18.63
C MET A 47 1.52 2.99 18.26
N ASN A 48 2.50 3.26 19.13
CA ASN A 48 3.90 2.92 18.87
C ASN A 48 4.13 1.43 18.55
N PRO A 49 3.39 0.46 19.14
CA PRO A 49 3.44 -0.95 18.72
C PRO A 49 3.17 -1.23 17.24
N PHE A 50 2.35 -0.40 16.58
CA PHE A 50 2.05 -0.51 15.16
C PHE A 50 3.05 0.23 14.26
N VAL A 51 3.61 1.34 14.77
CA VAL A 51 4.50 2.22 13.98
C VAL A 51 5.97 1.77 14.10
N SER A 52 6.36 1.18 15.23
CA SER A 52 7.70 0.69 15.55
C SER A 52 8.82 1.73 15.41
N HIS A 53 8.55 2.98 15.80
CA HIS A 53 9.48 4.09 15.57
C HIS A 53 10.19 4.55 16.85
N LEU A 54 9.48 4.72 17.96
CA LEU A 54 10.07 5.33 19.17
C LEU A 54 10.55 4.25 20.16
N ASP A 55 11.78 4.42 20.66
CA ASP A 55 12.32 3.64 21.78
C ASP A 55 11.75 4.16 23.11
N PRO A 56 10.93 3.38 23.87
CA PRO A 56 10.35 3.81 25.15
C PRO A 56 11.39 4.07 26.26
N CYS A 57 12.57 3.46 26.17
CA CYS A 57 13.66 3.70 27.12
C CYS A 57 14.41 5.01 26.83
N LEU A 58 14.28 5.57 25.62
CA LEU A 58 14.89 6.84 25.21
C LEU A 58 13.86 7.98 25.18
N HIS A 59 12.71 7.75 24.55
CA HIS A 59 11.66 8.74 24.30
C HIS A 59 10.67 8.77 25.45
N THR A 60 11.11 9.30 26.59
CA THR A 60 10.20 9.66 27.69
C THR A 60 9.53 10.99 27.41
N PHE A 61 8.40 11.27 28.07
CA PHE A 61 7.69 12.54 27.93
C PHE A 61 8.62 13.75 28.15
N ASP A 62 9.38 13.74 29.25
CA ASP A 62 10.29 14.83 29.60
C ASP A 62 11.43 14.98 28.57
N TYR A 63 12.00 13.87 28.11
CA TYR A 63 13.05 13.89 27.10
C TYR A 63 12.53 14.46 25.78
N VAL A 64 11.39 13.98 25.29
CA VAL A 64 10.82 14.45 24.01
C VAL A 64 10.42 15.92 24.11
N ARG A 65 9.76 16.34 25.20
CA ARG A 65 9.40 17.74 25.44
C ARG A 65 10.61 18.65 25.46
N GLY A 66 11.68 18.24 26.14
CA GLY A 66 12.93 19.01 26.22
C GLY A 66 13.77 18.99 24.94
N ALA A 67 13.60 17.98 24.08
CA ALA A 67 14.41 17.81 22.87
C ALA A 67 13.75 18.37 21.60
N SER A 68 12.42 18.32 21.48
CA SER A 68 11.70 18.76 20.28
C SER A 68 10.21 19.02 20.54
N SER A 69 9.81 20.30 20.57
CA SER A 69 8.38 20.68 20.62
C SER A 69 7.60 20.14 19.42
N PHE A 70 8.24 20.03 18.24
CA PHE A 70 7.59 19.48 17.05
C PHE A 70 7.28 17.98 17.21
N LEU A 71 8.24 17.18 17.70
CA LEU A 71 8.00 15.75 17.93
C LEU A 71 6.93 15.55 19.01
N LEU A 72 6.98 16.33 20.09
CA LEU A 72 5.93 16.31 21.11
C LEU A 72 4.56 16.61 20.48
N ALA A 73 4.44 17.73 19.75
CA ALA A 73 3.17 18.11 19.11
C ALA A 73 2.66 17.04 18.13
N ALA A 74 3.55 16.41 17.35
CA ALA A 74 3.17 15.34 16.43
C ALA A 74 2.63 14.10 17.16
N ILE A 75 3.29 13.68 18.26
CA ILE A 75 2.83 12.57 19.10
C ILE A 75 1.45 12.88 19.71
N LEU A 76 1.30 14.07 20.30
CA LEU A 76 0.04 14.50 20.92
C LEU A 76 -1.09 14.62 19.89
N ALA A 77 -0.81 15.16 18.71
CA ALA A 77 -1.78 15.27 17.62
C ALA A 77 -2.23 13.89 17.15
N ALA A 78 -1.29 12.96 16.90
CA ALA A 78 -1.60 11.59 16.49
C ALA A 78 -2.43 10.86 17.55
N ALA A 79 -2.05 10.97 18.83
CA ALA A 79 -2.78 10.39 19.95
C ALA A 79 -4.19 10.99 20.10
N SER A 80 -4.33 12.31 19.96
CA SER A 80 -5.60 12.99 20.11
C SER A 80 -6.63 12.54 19.06
N LYS A 81 -6.20 12.24 17.82
CA LYS A 81 -7.08 11.69 16.77
C LYS A 81 -7.82 10.43 17.24
N LEU A 82 -7.17 9.56 18.01
CA LEU A 82 -7.72 8.28 18.42
C LEU A 82 -8.26 8.28 19.86
N LEU A 83 -7.65 9.01 20.78
CA LEU A 83 -8.01 8.98 22.20
C LEU A 83 -8.99 10.08 22.60
N HIS A 84 -8.97 11.20 21.87
CA HIS A 84 -9.77 12.38 22.18
C HIS A 84 -10.19 13.09 20.88
N ALA A 85 -11.02 12.44 20.07
CA ALA A 85 -11.45 12.97 18.77
C ALA A 85 -12.05 14.39 18.85
N SER A 86 -12.61 14.79 20.00
CA SER A 86 -13.09 16.16 20.26
C SER A 86 -11.99 17.23 20.31
N LEU A 87 -10.74 16.84 20.56
CA LEU A 87 -9.56 17.72 20.59
C LEU A 87 -8.84 17.80 19.25
N TYR A 88 -9.22 16.96 18.28
CA TYR A 88 -8.60 16.89 16.96
C TYR A 88 -9.54 17.55 15.93
N PRO A 89 -9.38 18.87 15.62
CA PRO A 89 -10.02 19.41 14.43
C PRO A 89 -9.49 18.60 13.24
N ALA A 90 -10.39 18.13 12.38
CA ALA A 90 -10.01 17.36 11.19
C ALA A 90 -8.94 18.15 10.43
N LEU A 91 -7.71 17.61 10.41
CA LEU A 91 -6.67 18.21 9.58
C LEU A 91 -7.15 18.14 8.13
N PRO A 92 -6.95 19.20 7.32
CA PRO A 92 -7.24 19.14 5.90
C PRO A 92 -6.56 17.92 5.30
N ASP A 93 -7.26 17.22 4.42
CA ASP A 93 -6.73 16.03 3.77
C ASP A 93 -5.40 16.37 3.08
N ASP A 94 -4.31 15.77 3.56
CA ASP A 94 -2.97 16.07 3.10
C ASP A 94 -2.45 14.92 2.24
N SER A 95 -2.68 15.05 0.94
CA SER A 95 -2.19 14.10 -0.07
C SER A 95 -0.67 14.14 -0.28
N ARG A 96 0.09 14.93 0.50
CA ARG A 96 1.54 15.10 0.36
C ARG A 96 2.36 14.06 1.12
N ALA A 97 1.79 12.93 1.54
CA ALA A 97 2.52 11.87 2.25
C ALA A 97 3.83 11.46 1.54
N TRP A 98 3.81 11.27 0.21
CA TRP A 98 5.02 10.93 -0.57
C TRP A 98 6.07 12.03 -0.53
N LEU A 99 5.64 13.29 -0.57
CA LEU A 99 6.53 14.45 -0.48
C LEU A 99 7.15 14.56 0.93
N SER A 100 6.36 14.38 1.98
CA SER A 100 6.82 14.41 3.36
C SER A 100 7.83 13.31 3.66
N VAL A 101 7.58 12.08 3.20
CA VAL A 101 8.55 10.98 3.27
C VAL A 101 9.83 11.35 2.51
N GLY A 102 9.72 11.95 1.33
CA GLY A 102 10.88 12.39 0.56
C GLY A 102 11.72 13.47 1.25
N TYR A 103 11.10 14.42 1.96
CA TYR A 103 11.84 15.37 2.78
C TYR A 103 12.59 14.68 3.93
N ALA A 104 11.94 13.74 4.62
CA ALA A 104 12.59 12.98 5.69
C ALA A 104 13.79 12.17 5.19
N ILE A 105 13.67 11.52 4.03
CA ILE A 105 14.77 10.76 3.41
C ILE A 105 15.93 11.67 3.04
N ARG A 106 15.66 12.83 2.43
CA ARG A 106 16.70 13.80 2.08
C ARG A 106 17.44 14.35 3.30
N MET A 107 16.71 14.63 4.40
CA MET A 107 17.34 15.03 5.66
C MET A 107 18.21 13.91 6.24
N ALA A 108 17.74 12.66 6.21
CA ALA A 108 18.54 11.51 6.68
C ALA A 108 19.82 11.30 5.84
N ILE A 109 19.75 11.51 4.53
CA ILE A 109 20.91 11.45 3.63
C ILE A 109 21.93 12.53 4.01
N GLU A 110 21.48 13.78 4.21
CA GLU A 110 22.33 14.90 4.63
C GLU A 110 23.03 14.63 5.97
N LEU A 111 22.36 13.92 6.88
CA LEU A 111 22.93 13.47 8.15
C LEU A 111 23.86 12.23 8.03
N GLY A 112 24.13 11.75 6.81
CA GLY A 112 25.02 10.62 6.55
C GLY A 112 24.39 9.24 6.77
N TRP A 113 23.07 9.13 7.01
CA TRP A 113 22.46 7.84 7.42
C TRP A 113 22.45 6.79 6.31
N HIS A 114 22.58 7.21 5.05
CA HIS A 114 22.79 6.32 3.92
C HIS A 114 24.12 5.54 3.98
N GLN A 115 25.06 5.95 4.84
CA GLN A 115 26.35 5.30 5.09
C GLN A 115 26.32 4.37 6.32
N LEU A 116 25.15 4.10 6.91
CA LEU A 116 25.03 3.13 8.01
C LEU A 116 25.65 1.76 7.65
N GLY A 117 26.33 1.14 8.60
CA GLY A 117 27.08 -0.11 8.40
C GLY A 117 28.52 0.07 7.91
N THR A 118 28.96 1.31 7.64
CA THR A 118 30.36 1.64 7.36
C THR A 118 31.12 2.00 8.64
N ASP A 119 32.45 2.03 8.57
CA ASP A 119 33.29 2.47 9.68
C ASP A 119 33.07 3.94 10.05
N GLU A 120 32.62 4.79 9.11
CA GLU A 120 32.36 6.22 9.34
C GLU A 120 31.23 6.47 10.34
N MET A 121 30.21 5.60 10.35
CA MET A 121 29.04 5.70 11.23
C MET A 121 29.14 4.82 12.47
N ARG A 122 30.26 4.10 12.66
CA ARG A 122 30.41 3.16 13.76
C ARG A 122 30.60 3.90 15.09
N LEU A 123 29.84 3.48 16.11
CA LEU A 123 30.04 3.99 17.46
C LEU A 123 31.39 3.53 18.05
N PRO A 124 32.07 4.38 18.84
CA PRO A 124 33.16 3.96 19.71
C PRO A 124 32.71 2.88 20.70
N PRO A 125 33.62 2.01 21.18
CA PRO A 125 33.26 0.90 22.07
C PRO A 125 32.76 1.34 23.46
N ASP A 126 33.22 2.49 23.96
CA ASP A 126 32.96 2.93 25.34
C ASP A 126 31.88 4.02 25.46
N VAL A 127 30.83 3.93 24.62
CA VAL A 127 29.72 4.89 24.68
C VAL A 127 28.74 4.55 25.80
N SER A 128 28.16 5.59 26.40
CA SER A 128 27.07 5.41 27.38
C SER A 128 25.86 4.72 26.73
N GLU A 129 25.08 3.98 27.51
CA GLU A 129 23.84 3.35 27.01
C GLU A 129 22.92 4.38 26.33
N PHE A 130 22.80 5.59 26.89
CA PHE A 130 22.02 6.68 26.32
C PHE A 130 22.49 7.06 24.90
N GLN A 131 23.80 7.18 24.68
CA GLN A 131 24.36 7.44 23.35
C GLN A 131 24.16 6.25 22.40
N ALA A 132 24.31 5.03 22.90
CA ALA A 132 24.06 3.82 22.13
C ALA A 132 22.59 3.73 21.68
N ARG A 133 21.63 4.05 22.56
CA ARG A 133 20.19 4.13 22.22
C ARG A 133 19.89 5.22 21.20
N LYS A 134 20.52 6.39 21.34
CA LYS A 134 20.39 7.47 20.33
C LYS A 134 20.84 7.00 18.95
N HIS A 135 21.97 6.31 18.86
CA HIS A 135 22.45 5.75 17.59
C HIS A 135 21.53 4.65 17.08
N ARG A 136 21.08 3.72 17.94
CA ARG A 136 20.06 2.73 17.58
C ARG A 136 18.79 3.37 17.03
N ASN A 137 18.41 4.55 17.53
CA ASN A 137 17.25 5.25 17.02
C ASN A 137 17.46 5.87 15.63
N VAL A 138 18.69 6.28 15.30
CA VAL A 138 19.08 6.65 13.94
C VAL A 138 18.92 5.46 13.00
N GLU A 139 19.48 4.31 13.39
CA GLU A 139 19.34 3.05 12.66
C GLU A 139 17.86 2.68 12.44
N ARG A 140 17.07 2.69 13.52
CA ARG A 140 15.63 2.42 13.50
C ARG A 140 14.88 3.35 12.54
N THR A 141 15.15 4.65 12.63
CA THR A 141 14.48 5.64 11.78
C THR A 141 14.82 5.41 10.31
N TRP A 142 16.07 5.06 9.98
CA TRP A 142 16.46 4.74 8.61
C TRP A 142 15.72 3.49 8.06
N LEU A 143 15.62 2.43 8.86
CA LEU A 143 14.87 1.22 8.50
C LEU A 143 13.36 1.49 8.36
N VAL A 144 12.78 2.30 9.24
CA VAL A 144 11.38 2.76 9.14
C VAL A 144 11.18 3.53 7.83
N LEU A 145 12.06 4.48 7.51
CA LEU A 145 12.00 5.23 6.25
C LEU A 145 12.08 4.31 5.03
N PHE A 146 12.94 3.28 5.05
CA PHE A 146 12.99 2.28 3.97
C PHE A 146 11.65 1.56 3.80
N VAL A 147 11.01 1.13 4.89
CA VAL A 147 9.68 0.48 4.84
C VAL A 147 8.62 1.41 4.27
N TYR A 148 8.57 2.66 4.71
CA TYR A 148 7.60 3.65 4.20
C TYR A 148 7.86 4.02 2.74
N ASP A 149 9.12 4.24 2.35
CA ASP A 149 9.53 4.55 0.98
C ASP A 149 9.04 3.47 0.00
N ARG A 150 9.24 2.20 0.34
CA ARG A 150 8.73 1.07 -0.47
C ARG A 150 7.21 0.97 -0.45
N SER A 151 6.57 1.18 0.71
CA SER A 151 5.11 1.10 0.84
C SER A 151 4.40 2.18 0.03
N ILE A 152 4.88 3.42 0.09
CA ILE A 152 4.26 4.54 -0.63
C ILE A 152 4.55 4.50 -2.13
N SER A 153 5.72 4.00 -2.52
CA SER A 153 6.04 3.77 -3.94
C SER A 153 5.13 2.72 -4.56
N LEU A 154 4.86 1.63 -3.83
CA LEU A 154 3.91 0.60 -4.25
C LEU A 154 2.48 1.14 -4.39
N GLN A 155 2.04 1.99 -3.46
CA GLN A 155 0.68 2.56 -3.49
C GLN A 155 0.50 3.61 -4.59
N THR A 156 1.49 4.47 -4.80
CA THR A 156 1.36 5.63 -5.70
C THR A 156 1.92 5.38 -7.10
N GLY A 157 2.63 4.26 -7.31
CA GLY A 157 3.36 3.97 -8.55
C GLY A 157 4.58 4.88 -8.78
N LYS A 158 4.91 5.76 -7.84
CA LYS A 158 6.08 6.64 -7.90
C LYS A 158 7.37 5.86 -7.59
N PRO A 159 8.53 6.31 -8.07
CA PRO A 159 9.80 5.69 -7.72
C PRO A 159 10.10 5.86 -6.24
N TRP A 160 10.80 4.87 -5.69
CA TRP A 160 11.38 4.93 -4.35
C TRP A 160 12.68 5.73 -4.33
N MET A 161 13.10 6.18 -3.15
CA MET A 161 14.21 7.11 -2.97
C MET A 161 15.41 6.52 -2.25
N ILE A 162 15.23 5.45 -1.46
CA ILE A 162 16.34 4.76 -0.76
C ILE A 162 16.81 3.58 -1.59
N ASP A 163 18.11 3.51 -1.89
CA ASP A 163 18.72 2.35 -2.54
C ASP A 163 18.90 1.17 -1.57
N ARG A 164 18.99 -0.05 -2.11
CA ARG A 164 19.37 -1.21 -1.31
C ARG A 164 20.83 -1.08 -0.88
N SER A 165 21.10 -1.29 0.40
CA SER A 165 22.45 -1.32 0.95
C SER A 165 22.67 -2.61 1.74
N ARG A 166 23.94 -3.00 1.91
CA ARG A 166 24.30 -4.16 2.75
C ARG A 166 23.75 -4.06 4.17
N TYR A 167 23.60 -2.83 4.68
CA TYR A 167 23.01 -2.57 5.98
C TYR A 167 21.52 -2.94 6.01
N VAL A 168 20.74 -2.46 5.05
CA VAL A 168 19.31 -2.79 4.95
C VAL A 168 19.11 -4.29 4.73
N GLU A 169 19.93 -4.91 3.87
CA GLU A 169 19.85 -6.34 3.57
C GLU A 169 20.22 -7.25 4.76
N SER A 170 21.00 -6.74 5.73
CA SER A 170 21.38 -7.47 6.95
C SER A 170 20.47 -7.19 8.15
N ALA A 171 19.41 -6.39 7.97
CA ALA A 171 18.52 -5.96 9.04
C ALA A 171 17.78 -7.12 9.74
N SER A 172 17.67 -8.31 9.14
CA SER A 172 16.95 -9.45 9.71
C SER A 172 17.43 -9.87 11.11
N ASN A 173 18.69 -9.59 11.48
CA ASN A 173 19.22 -9.88 12.82
C ASN A 173 19.32 -8.65 13.74
N TRP A 174 18.92 -7.47 13.26
CA TRP A 174 19.12 -6.20 13.96
C TRP A 174 18.37 -6.12 15.30
N TYR A 175 17.23 -6.80 15.42
CA TYR A 175 16.43 -6.91 16.65
C TYR A 175 17.10 -7.75 17.76
N ARG A 176 18.18 -8.49 17.48
CA ARG A 176 18.87 -9.34 18.47
C ARG A 176 19.85 -8.58 19.35
N HIS A 177 19.99 -7.28 19.12
CA HIS A 177 20.89 -6.43 19.89
C HIS A 177 20.43 -6.30 21.36
N PRO A 178 21.35 -6.18 22.33
CA PRO A 178 20.98 -6.07 23.75
C PRO A 178 20.07 -4.90 24.11
N LEU A 179 20.13 -3.81 23.33
CA LEU A 179 19.29 -2.61 23.49
C LEU A 179 18.02 -2.63 22.63
N ALA A 180 17.67 -3.76 22.02
CA ALA A 180 16.46 -3.87 21.22
C ALA A 180 15.20 -3.71 22.07
N ILE A 181 14.14 -3.20 21.44
CA ILE A 181 12.79 -3.09 22.00
C ILE A 181 11.86 -4.10 21.34
N ALA A 182 10.69 -4.37 21.95
CA ALA A 182 9.72 -5.33 21.41
C ALA A 182 9.37 -5.09 19.93
N ASN A 183 9.23 -3.82 19.56
CA ASN A 183 8.90 -3.37 18.20
C ASN A 183 9.96 -3.62 17.13
N ASP A 184 11.21 -3.86 17.53
CA ASP A 184 12.32 -4.05 16.57
C ASP A 184 12.16 -5.33 15.75
N ARG A 185 11.50 -6.36 16.31
CA ARG A 185 11.16 -7.60 15.58
C ARG A 185 10.22 -7.33 14.41
N LEU A 186 9.12 -6.61 14.66
CA LEU A 186 8.15 -6.24 13.62
C LEU A 186 8.82 -5.38 12.53
N LEU A 187 9.68 -4.43 12.91
CA LEU A 187 10.41 -3.62 11.94
C LEU A 187 11.32 -4.47 11.04
N CYS A 188 12.08 -5.41 11.61
CA CYS A 188 12.90 -6.33 10.82
C CYS A 188 12.06 -7.21 9.88
N ALA A 189 10.89 -7.66 10.35
CA ALA A 189 9.93 -8.39 9.53
C ALA A 189 9.47 -7.54 8.34
N PHE A 190 9.09 -6.28 8.56
CA PHE A 190 8.66 -5.40 7.48
C PHE A 190 9.79 -5.03 6.51
N VAL A 191 11.02 -4.79 6.98
CA VAL A 191 12.17 -4.56 6.10
C VAL A 191 12.40 -5.76 5.18
N SER A 192 12.41 -6.98 5.75
CA SER A 192 12.62 -8.20 4.96
C SER A 192 11.47 -8.47 3.97
N LEU A 193 10.21 -8.23 4.36
CA LEU A 193 9.08 -8.32 3.44
C LEU A 193 9.17 -7.32 2.29
N ARG A 194 9.61 -6.08 2.57
CA ARG A 194 9.81 -5.05 1.55
C ARG A 194 10.96 -5.38 0.60
N LEU A 195 12.01 -6.04 1.06
CA LEU A 195 13.07 -6.54 0.18
C LEU A 195 12.58 -7.65 -0.76
N ILE A 196 11.78 -8.59 -0.26
CA ILE A 196 11.15 -9.65 -1.07
C ILE A 196 10.24 -9.01 -2.14
N THR A 197 9.29 -8.19 -1.70
CA THR A 197 8.26 -7.59 -2.57
C THR A 197 8.80 -6.53 -3.54
N SER A 198 9.91 -5.83 -3.24
CA SER A 198 10.51 -4.88 -4.18
C SER A 198 10.99 -5.56 -5.47
N THR A 199 11.45 -6.82 -5.37
CA THR A 199 11.90 -7.61 -6.53
C THR A 199 10.76 -7.88 -7.54
N HIS A 200 9.53 -8.00 -7.03
CA HIS A 200 8.31 -8.09 -7.85
C HIS A 200 8.02 -6.79 -8.60
N ILE A 201 8.12 -5.65 -7.92
CA ILE A 201 7.80 -4.32 -8.49
C ILE A 201 8.80 -3.94 -9.58
N ASP A 202 10.10 -4.18 -9.35
CA ASP A 202 11.15 -3.95 -10.35
C ASP A 202 10.87 -4.70 -11.66
N THR A 203 10.43 -5.95 -11.54
CA THR A 203 10.18 -6.83 -12.68
C THR A 203 8.88 -6.48 -13.42
N THR A 204 7.85 -6.00 -12.70
CA THR A 204 6.57 -5.59 -13.31
C THR A 204 6.66 -4.22 -13.97
N THR A 205 7.41 -3.27 -13.39
CA THR A 205 7.60 -1.91 -13.92
C THR A 205 8.53 -1.89 -15.14
N SER A 206 9.55 -2.75 -15.15
CA SER A 206 10.53 -2.84 -16.25
C SER A 206 10.01 -3.55 -17.51
N GLN A 207 8.83 -4.15 -17.46
CA GLN A 207 8.21 -4.82 -18.61
C GLN A 207 7.52 -3.80 -19.54
N GLY A 208 8.34 -3.10 -20.32
CA GLY A 208 7.89 -2.49 -21.57
C GLY A 208 7.35 -3.56 -22.55
N VAL A 209 6.39 -3.16 -23.38
CA VAL A 209 5.45 -3.96 -24.20
C VAL A 209 6.07 -4.98 -25.21
N GLN A 210 7.39 -5.24 -25.24
CA GLN A 210 8.04 -5.85 -26.42
C GLN A 210 8.74 -7.23 -26.30
N ARG A 211 8.57 -8.05 -25.25
CA ARG A 211 9.21 -9.40 -25.19
C ARG A 211 8.36 -10.51 -24.53
N GLN A 212 7.09 -10.64 -24.95
CA GLN A 212 6.02 -11.27 -24.17
C GLN A 212 5.98 -12.82 -24.00
N ARG A 213 6.78 -13.66 -24.68
CA ARG A 213 6.65 -15.15 -24.52
C ARG A 213 7.72 -15.82 -23.66
N GLN A 214 9.01 -15.57 -23.88
CA GLN A 214 10.08 -16.11 -23.02
C GLN A 214 10.09 -15.45 -21.62
N GLN A 215 9.70 -14.18 -21.54
CA GLN A 215 9.57 -13.48 -20.26
C GLN A 215 8.44 -14.03 -19.39
N ASN A 216 7.38 -14.60 -19.98
CA ASN A 216 6.24 -15.12 -19.22
C ASN A 216 6.64 -16.35 -18.35
N LEU A 217 7.44 -17.28 -18.90
CA LEU A 217 7.93 -18.43 -18.12
C LEU A 217 8.87 -18.01 -16.98
N GLN A 218 9.77 -17.05 -17.23
CA GLN A 218 10.68 -16.51 -16.22
C GLN A 218 9.91 -15.74 -15.13
N PHE A 219 8.90 -14.96 -15.54
CA PHE A 219 8.00 -14.25 -14.64
C PHE A 219 7.22 -15.23 -13.76
N ARG A 220 6.67 -16.32 -14.32
CA ARG A 220 5.99 -17.38 -13.54
C ARG A 220 6.92 -18.05 -12.52
N SER A 221 8.16 -18.37 -12.90
CA SER A 221 9.13 -18.93 -11.94
C SER A 221 9.48 -17.94 -10.83
N LEU A 222 9.58 -16.64 -11.16
CA LEU A 222 9.81 -15.60 -10.17
C LEU A 222 8.62 -15.47 -9.21
N LEU A 223 7.38 -15.47 -9.70
CA LEU A 223 6.19 -15.40 -8.86
C LEU A 223 6.13 -16.57 -7.87
N ARG A 224 6.40 -17.81 -8.31
CA ARG A 224 6.47 -18.97 -7.42
C ARG A 224 7.58 -18.88 -6.37
N LEU A 225 8.75 -18.35 -6.77
CA LEU A 225 9.85 -18.12 -5.83
C LEU A 225 9.45 -17.08 -4.77
N LEU A 226 8.83 -15.98 -5.19
CA LEU A 226 8.39 -14.91 -4.31
C LEU A 226 7.27 -15.38 -3.37
N ASP A 227 6.29 -16.14 -3.87
CA ASP A 227 5.23 -16.73 -3.06
C ASP A 227 5.83 -17.61 -1.95
N ARG A 228 6.76 -18.51 -2.32
CA ARG A 228 7.47 -19.35 -1.34
C ARG A 228 8.25 -18.52 -0.32
N GLN A 229 8.92 -17.45 -0.76
CA GLN A 229 9.64 -16.54 0.13
C GLN A 229 8.71 -15.81 1.10
N ILE A 230 7.51 -15.43 0.67
CA ILE A 230 6.51 -14.79 1.53
C ILE A 230 5.94 -15.80 2.56
N GLU A 231 5.68 -17.04 2.16
CA GLU A 231 5.23 -18.10 3.07
C GLU A 231 6.29 -18.43 4.13
N ASP A 232 7.55 -18.56 3.71
CA ASP A 232 8.68 -18.79 4.61
C ASP A 232 8.90 -17.60 5.54
N TRP A 233 8.80 -16.38 5.00
CA TRP A 233 8.84 -15.14 5.78
C TRP A 233 7.75 -15.13 6.86
N GLN A 234 6.50 -15.42 6.49
CA GLN A 234 5.38 -15.40 7.43
C GLN A 234 5.57 -16.43 8.53
N SER A 235 5.97 -17.65 8.17
CA SER A 235 6.21 -18.74 9.13
C SER A 235 7.32 -18.37 10.12
N CYS A 236 8.47 -17.91 9.60
CA CYS A 236 9.62 -17.53 10.41
C CYS A 236 9.30 -16.38 11.37
N TRP A 237 8.63 -15.33 10.88
CA TRP A 237 8.34 -14.17 11.72
C TRP A 237 7.20 -14.40 12.69
N THR A 238 6.22 -15.26 12.37
CA THR A 238 5.17 -15.67 13.32
C THR A 238 5.78 -16.39 14.52
N GLU A 239 6.78 -17.26 14.29
CA GLU A 239 7.53 -17.89 15.37
C GLU A 239 8.41 -16.88 16.13
N ALA A 240 9.10 -15.98 15.41
CA ALA A 240 10.03 -15.02 16.03
C ALA A 240 9.35 -14.01 16.96
N ILE A 241 8.06 -13.72 16.76
CA ILE A 241 7.27 -12.82 17.63
C ILE A 241 6.53 -13.56 18.74
N ALA A 242 6.45 -14.90 18.69
CA ALA A 242 5.73 -15.71 19.66
C ALA A 242 6.43 -15.67 21.03
N GLY A 243 6.10 -14.69 21.86
CA GLY A 243 6.55 -14.57 23.26
C GLY A 243 7.26 -13.26 23.61
N ASP A 244 7.83 -12.57 22.61
CA ASP A 244 8.62 -11.34 22.84
C ASP A 244 8.16 -10.14 21.98
N GLY A 245 7.08 -10.30 21.21
CA GLY A 245 6.44 -9.23 20.44
C GLY A 245 5.32 -8.53 21.19
N GLU A 246 4.83 -7.42 20.65
CA GLU A 246 3.59 -6.79 21.12
C GLU A 246 2.39 -7.58 20.61
N ASP A 247 1.26 -7.49 21.31
CA ASP A 247 0.03 -8.24 20.98
C ASP A 247 -0.42 -8.03 19.52
N CYS A 248 -0.27 -6.81 18.99
CA CYS A 248 -0.66 -6.51 17.61
C CYS A 248 0.24 -7.19 16.56
N HIS A 249 1.47 -7.58 16.90
CA HIS A 249 2.41 -8.19 15.96
C HIS A 249 1.89 -9.54 15.47
N ALA A 250 1.20 -10.30 16.34
CA ALA A 250 0.62 -11.60 16.01
C ALA A 250 -0.43 -11.52 14.89
N PHE A 251 -1.10 -10.37 14.75
CA PHE A 251 -1.98 -10.08 13.64
C PHE A 251 -1.23 -9.51 12.44
N LEU A 252 -0.32 -8.56 12.65
CA LEU A 252 0.34 -7.82 11.57
C LEU A 252 1.19 -8.73 10.68
N ILE A 253 1.89 -9.72 11.23
CA ILE A 253 2.71 -10.64 10.42
C ILE A 253 1.87 -11.42 9.41
N PRO A 254 0.88 -12.25 9.81
CA PRO A 254 0.06 -12.97 8.85
C PRO A 254 -0.79 -12.04 7.99
N PHE A 255 -1.24 -10.90 8.51
CA PHE A 255 -2.00 -9.93 7.71
C PHE A 255 -1.20 -9.35 6.55
N TYR A 256 0.02 -8.87 6.79
CA TYR A 256 0.88 -8.31 5.73
C TYR A 256 1.46 -9.38 4.80
N GLY A 257 1.66 -10.61 5.29
CA GLY A 257 2.01 -11.77 4.47
C GLY A 257 0.92 -12.07 3.44
N SER A 258 -0.32 -12.30 3.91
CA SER A 258 -1.49 -12.52 3.05
C SER A 258 -1.75 -11.36 2.10
N TYR A 259 -1.63 -10.11 2.55
CA TYR A 259 -1.76 -8.94 1.66
C TYR A 259 -0.71 -8.92 0.54
N SER A 260 0.54 -9.26 0.87
CA SER A 260 1.61 -9.32 -0.14
C SER A 260 1.36 -10.41 -1.18
N ARG A 261 0.85 -11.56 -0.76
CA ARG A 261 0.43 -12.64 -1.68
C ARG A 261 -0.75 -12.21 -2.55
N LEU A 262 -1.75 -11.54 -1.96
CA LEU A 262 -2.88 -11.01 -2.72
C LEU A 262 -2.41 -10.04 -3.82
N LEU A 263 -1.51 -9.11 -3.51
CA LEU A 263 -0.93 -8.22 -4.53
C LEU A 263 -0.12 -8.96 -5.59
N LEU A 264 0.66 -9.96 -5.18
CA LEU A 264 1.47 -10.79 -6.08
C LEU A 264 0.58 -11.47 -7.14
N PHE A 265 -0.48 -12.17 -6.72
CA PHE A 265 -1.34 -12.92 -7.62
C PHE A 265 -2.33 -12.03 -8.39
N THR A 266 -2.84 -10.94 -7.79
CA THR A 266 -3.69 -10.00 -8.54
C THR A 266 -2.93 -9.28 -9.65
N SER A 267 -1.63 -9.02 -9.48
CA SER A 267 -0.78 -8.47 -10.55
C SER A 267 -0.62 -9.44 -11.73
N GLN A 268 -0.55 -10.75 -11.46
CA GLN A 268 -0.50 -11.79 -12.49
C GLN A 268 -1.79 -11.82 -13.29
N LEU A 269 -2.94 -11.72 -12.62
CA LEU A 269 -4.26 -11.68 -13.27
C LEU A 269 -4.37 -10.46 -14.21
N ARG A 270 -3.97 -9.26 -13.77
CA ARG A 270 -3.95 -8.06 -14.64
C ARG A 270 -3.10 -8.26 -15.90
N GLY A 271 -1.98 -8.98 -15.79
CA GLY A 271 -1.14 -9.35 -16.94
C GLY A 271 -1.84 -10.29 -17.93
N SER A 272 -2.48 -11.36 -17.43
CA SER A 272 -3.20 -12.34 -18.25
C SER A 272 -4.46 -11.77 -18.91
N LEU A 273 -5.21 -10.91 -18.21
CA LEU A 273 -6.41 -10.25 -18.72
C LEU A 273 -6.12 -9.30 -19.88
N ARG A 274 -5.03 -8.53 -19.78
CA ARG A 274 -4.56 -7.65 -20.87
C ARG A 274 -4.19 -8.43 -22.14
N LEU A 275 -3.79 -9.69 -22.00
CA LEU A 275 -3.42 -10.56 -23.11
C LEU A 275 -4.60 -11.35 -23.70
N LYS A 276 -5.81 -11.25 -23.10
CA LYS A 276 -7.00 -12.04 -23.48
C LYS A 276 -6.76 -13.56 -23.56
N ASP A 277 -5.78 -14.05 -22.80
CA ASP A 277 -5.32 -15.45 -22.78
C ASP A 277 -5.84 -16.20 -21.52
N ILE A 278 -7.11 -16.01 -21.13
CA ILE A 278 -7.71 -16.54 -19.87
C ILE A 278 -7.97 -18.08 -19.92
N VAL A 279 -7.20 -18.84 -20.69
CA VAL A 279 -7.47 -20.27 -20.97
C VAL A 279 -6.40 -21.20 -20.39
N SER A 280 -5.51 -20.70 -19.51
CA SER A 280 -4.47 -21.54 -18.90
C SER A 280 -4.80 -21.94 -17.46
N SER A 281 -4.47 -23.18 -17.05
CA SER A 281 -4.60 -23.69 -15.67
C SER A 281 -3.87 -22.82 -14.63
N VAL A 282 -2.91 -22.01 -15.09
CA VAL A 282 -2.09 -21.09 -14.28
C VAL A 282 -2.90 -19.86 -13.85
N ASP A 283 -3.92 -19.45 -14.60
CA ASP A 283 -4.79 -18.34 -14.21
C ASP A 283 -5.79 -18.77 -13.12
N THR A 284 -6.18 -20.05 -13.13
CA THR A 284 -7.02 -20.65 -12.07
C THR A 284 -6.29 -20.70 -10.72
N GLU A 285 -5.01 -21.06 -10.71
CA GLU A 285 -4.19 -21.06 -9.48
C GLU A 285 -4.03 -19.65 -8.90
N ALA A 286 -3.75 -18.65 -9.75
CA ALA A 286 -3.62 -17.26 -9.31
C ALA A 286 -4.94 -16.70 -8.75
N ILE A 287 -6.09 -17.08 -9.32
CA ILE A 287 -7.42 -16.76 -8.80
C ILE A 287 -7.60 -17.35 -7.40
N TRP A 288 -7.36 -18.66 -7.23
CA TRP A 288 -7.50 -19.35 -5.95
C TRP A 288 -6.55 -18.81 -4.88
N ASN A 289 -5.30 -18.56 -5.22
CA ASN A 289 -4.36 -17.97 -4.27
C ASN A 289 -4.76 -16.54 -3.87
N SER A 290 -5.30 -15.75 -4.81
CA SER A 290 -5.83 -14.41 -4.50
C SER A 290 -7.06 -14.49 -3.57
N CYS A 291 -8.01 -15.37 -3.86
CA CYS A 291 -9.20 -15.57 -3.03
C CYS A 291 -8.82 -16.08 -1.63
N SER A 292 -7.94 -17.07 -1.55
CA SER A 292 -7.45 -17.58 -0.26
C SER A 292 -6.77 -16.48 0.53
N SER A 293 -5.88 -15.70 -0.09
CA SER A 293 -5.17 -14.61 0.58
C SER A 293 -6.14 -13.53 1.11
N ALA A 294 -7.13 -13.14 0.31
CA ALA A 294 -8.14 -12.16 0.72
C ALA A 294 -9.02 -12.70 1.87
N LEU A 295 -9.40 -13.98 1.82
CA LEU A 295 -10.14 -14.64 2.90
C LEU A 295 -9.31 -14.71 4.18
N ASP A 296 -8.05 -15.09 4.09
CA ASP A 296 -7.15 -15.19 5.24
C ASP A 296 -6.99 -13.83 5.93
N MET A 297 -6.83 -12.75 5.16
CA MET A 297 -6.82 -11.39 5.70
C MET A 297 -8.10 -11.06 6.47
N LEU A 298 -9.27 -11.35 5.90
CA LEU A 298 -10.56 -11.03 6.53
C LEU A 298 -10.85 -11.89 7.76
N LYS A 299 -10.39 -13.15 7.78
CA LYS A 299 -10.52 -14.06 8.92
C LYS A 299 -9.66 -13.67 10.11
N LEU A 300 -8.53 -12.98 9.88
CA LEU A 300 -7.69 -12.46 10.96
C LEU A 300 -8.30 -11.28 11.72
N VAL A 301 -9.26 -10.56 11.12
CA VAL A 301 -9.92 -9.40 11.73
C VAL A 301 -10.70 -9.76 13.01
N PRO A 302 -11.58 -10.78 13.01
CA PRO A 302 -12.30 -11.21 14.21
C PRO A 302 -11.46 -11.93 15.27
N ASP A 303 -10.20 -12.30 14.97
CA ASP A 303 -9.38 -13.08 15.90
C ASP A 303 -9.03 -12.28 17.17
N LEU A 304 -9.32 -12.88 18.33
CA LEU A 304 -9.00 -12.35 19.65
C LEU A 304 -7.59 -12.79 20.08
N PRO A 305 -6.83 -11.97 20.82
CA PRO A 305 -7.18 -10.69 21.44
C PRO A 305 -7.01 -9.45 20.53
N THR A 306 -6.46 -9.63 19.32
CA THR A 306 -6.00 -8.52 18.49
C THR A 306 -7.12 -7.62 17.94
N SER A 307 -8.34 -8.14 17.85
CA SER A 307 -9.49 -7.36 17.38
C SER A 307 -9.71 -6.05 18.16
N GLN A 308 -9.38 -6.01 19.46
CA GLN A 308 -9.49 -4.81 20.30
C GLN A 308 -8.45 -3.73 19.96
N LEU A 309 -7.36 -4.11 19.29
CA LEU A 309 -6.27 -3.22 18.92
C LEU A 309 -6.45 -2.65 17.50
N LEU A 310 -7.38 -3.20 16.71
CA LEU A 310 -7.63 -2.74 15.35
C LEU A 310 -8.07 -1.28 15.27
N TYR A 311 -8.65 -0.73 16.34
CA TYR A 311 -8.94 0.70 16.41
C TYR A 311 -7.68 1.57 16.33
N PHE A 312 -6.55 1.07 16.85
CA PHE A 312 -5.26 1.76 16.85
C PHE A 312 -4.39 1.42 15.63
N ALA A 313 -4.88 0.54 14.75
CA ALA A 313 -4.17 0.19 13.54
C ALA A 313 -4.05 1.42 12.61
N GLN A 314 -3.01 1.40 11.78
CA GLN A 314 -2.81 2.45 10.78
C GLN A 314 -3.93 2.42 9.73
N ASP A 315 -4.23 3.59 9.16
CA ASP A 315 -5.24 3.74 8.10
C ASP A 315 -4.99 2.77 6.91
N SER A 316 -3.72 2.45 6.64
CA SER A 316 -3.30 1.46 5.64
C SER A 316 -3.88 0.06 5.87
N VAL A 317 -4.02 -0.38 7.12
CA VAL A 317 -4.60 -1.70 7.47
C VAL A 317 -6.07 -1.75 7.06
N HIS A 318 -6.82 -0.68 7.33
CA HIS A 318 -8.22 -0.59 6.91
C HIS A 318 -8.33 -0.59 5.38
N ILE A 319 -7.52 0.21 4.68
CA ILE A 319 -7.49 0.23 3.21
C ILE A 319 -7.16 -1.16 2.64
N MET A 320 -6.25 -1.92 3.25
CA MET A 320 -5.93 -3.28 2.84
C MET A 320 -7.11 -4.25 3.03
N ILE A 321 -7.90 -4.11 4.10
CA ILE A 321 -9.14 -4.86 4.32
C ILE A 321 -10.17 -4.51 3.24
N ALA A 322 -10.32 -3.21 2.93
CA ALA A 322 -11.19 -2.77 1.84
C ALA A 322 -10.76 -3.35 0.49
N TYR A 323 -9.46 -3.33 0.18
CA TYR A 323 -8.91 -3.92 -1.04
C TYR A 323 -9.24 -5.42 -1.18
N ALA A 324 -9.02 -6.20 -0.11
CA ALA A 324 -9.37 -7.62 -0.09
C ALA A 324 -10.87 -7.86 -0.32
N THR A 325 -11.71 -7.01 0.28
CA THR A 325 -13.18 -7.07 0.12
C THR A 325 -13.61 -6.73 -1.30
N VAL A 326 -13.11 -5.62 -1.86
CA VAL A 326 -13.37 -5.21 -3.24
C VAL A 326 -12.98 -6.31 -4.21
N PHE A 327 -11.79 -6.91 -4.03
CA PHE A 327 -11.34 -8.02 -4.84
C PHE A 327 -12.32 -9.20 -4.82
N LEU A 328 -12.72 -9.65 -3.62
CA LEU A 328 -13.65 -10.78 -3.47
C LEU A 328 -15.01 -10.49 -4.09
N ILE A 329 -15.55 -9.28 -3.93
CA ILE A 329 -16.87 -8.93 -4.47
C ILE A 329 -16.83 -8.85 -5.99
N LYS A 330 -15.82 -8.18 -6.56
CA LYS A 330 -15.61 -8.17 -8.01
C LYS A 330 -15.48 -9.60 -8.54
N PHE A 331 -14.70 -10.43 -7.85
CA PHE A 331 -14.56 -11.84 -8.21
C PHE A 331 -15.89 -12.60 -8.16
N LEU A 332 -16.66 -12.48 -7.09
CA LEU A 332 -17.93 -13.19 -6.95
C LEU A 332 -18.96 -12.80 -8.01
N VAL A 333 -18.97 -11.54 -8.45
CA VAL A 333 -19.89 -11.08 -9.51
C VAL A 333 -19.44 -11.56 -10.90
N SER A 334 -18.13 -11.64 -11.15
CA SER A 334 -17.59 -11.99 -12.47
C SER A 334 -17.25 -13.48 -12.64
N ALA A 335 -17.13 -14.25 -11.56
CA ALA A 335 -16.74 -15.65 -11.62
C ALA A 335 -17.87 -16.54 -12.18
N PRO A 336 -17.53 -17.60 -12.92
CA PRO A 336 -18.49 -18.64 -13.28
C PRO A 336 -19.16 -19.23 -12.04
N THR A 337 -20.44 -19.60 -12.17
CA THR A 337 -21.28 -20.07 -11.07
C THR A 337 -20.67 -21.22 -10.27
N TYR A 338 -19.96 -22.15 -10.93
CA TYR A 338 -19.31 -23.29 -10.26
C TYR A 338 -18.15 -22.88 -9.33
N ILE A 339 -17.41 -21.84 -9.70
CA ILE A 339 -16.31 -21.26 -8.90
C ILE A 339 -16.89 -20.37 -7.80
N GLN A 340 -17.85 -19.53 -8.17
CA GLN A 340 -18.55 -18.63 -7.26
C GLN A 340 -19.15 -19.40 -6.08
N SER A 341 -19.81 -20.54 -6.34
CA SER A 341 -20.46 -21.33 -5.28
C SER A 341 -19.53 -21.84 -4.19
N GLU A 342 -18.25 -22.04 -4.49
CA GLU A 342 -17.27 -22.51 -3.50
C GLU A 342 -16.79 -21.38 -2.57
N ILE A 343 -16.69 -20.14 -3.08
CA ILE A 343 -16.12 -19.00 -2.36
C ILE A 343 -17.17 -18.08 -1.75
N GLU A 344 -18.39 -18.04 -2.30
CA GLU A 344 -19.44 -17.09 -1.92
C GLU A 344 -19.74 -17.14 -0.42
N THR A 345 -20.02 -18.32 0.13
CA THR A 345 -20.35 -18.44 1.57
C THR A 345 -19.16 -18.05 2.46
N PRO A 346 -17.94 -18.62 2.28
CA PRO A 346 -16.77 -18.21 3.05
C PRO A 346 -16.47 -16.71 2.99
N ALA A 347 -16.59 -16.10 1.81
CA ALA A 347 -16.32 -14.67 1.61
C ALA A 347 -17.35 -13.80 2.33
N MET A 348 -18.64 -14.06 2.13
CA MET A 348 -19.70 -13.29 2.77
C MET A 348 -19.67 -13.41 4.29
N ASP A 349 -19.34 -14.59 4.82
CA ASP A 349 -19.18 -14.78 6.27
C ASP A 349 -17.96 -14.06 6.82
N ALA A 350 -16.82 -14.11 6.13
CA ALA A 350 -15.61 -13.40 6.54
C ALA A 350 -15.82 -11.87 6.54
N ILE A 351 -16.41 -11.31 5.48
CA ILE A 351 -16.75 -9.89 5.38
C ILE A 351 -17.70 -9.49 6.51
N ARG A 352 -18.73 -10.31 6.78
CA ARG A 352 -19.73 -10.02 7.82
C ARG A 352 -19.12 -10.05 9.23
N ASN A 353 -18.25 -11.01 9.51
CA ASN A 353 -17.58 -11.13 10.80
C ASN A 353 -16.57 -9.99 11.02
N ALA A 354 -15.83 -9.60 9.98
CA ALA A 354 -14.97 -8.43 10.00
C ALA A 354 -15.77 -7.14 10.26
N ALA A 355 -16.89 -6.94 9.56
CA ALA A 355 -17.78 -5.78 9.75
C ALA A 355 -18.28 -5.68 11.20
N ARG A 356 -18.76 -6.79 11.78
CA ARG A 356 -19.24 -6.83 13.17
C ARG A 356 -18.14 -6.51 14.17
N THR A 357 -16.95 -7.06 13.96
CA THR A 357 -15.80 -6.88 14.87
C THR A 357 -15.31 -5.43 14.88
N LEU A 358 -15.24 -4.80 13.70
CA LEU A 358 -14.88 -3.39 13.59
C LEU A 358 -15.96 -2.48 14.18
N ALA A 359 -17.24 -2.79 13.93
CA ALA A 359 -18.36 -2.06 14.54
C ALA A 359 -18.37 -2.17 16.08
N SER A 360 -18.00 -3.32 16.64
CA SER A 360 -17.97 -3.53 18.09
C SER A 360 -16.84 -2.78 18.80
N GLN A 361 -15.90 -2.18 18.07
CA GLN A 361 -14.87 -1.31 18.66
C GLN A 361 -15.44 0.01 19.18
N GLY A 362 -16.65 0.40 18.76
CA GLY A 362 -17.27 1.67 19.20
C GLY A 362 -16.48 2.92 18.79
N ALA A 363 -15.74 2.81 17.68
CA ALA A 363 -14.88 3.87 17.18
C ALA A 363 -15.70 5.12 16.76
N PRO A 364 -15.19 6.36 16.93
CA PRO A 364 -15.85 7.57 16.44
C PRO A 364 -16.11 7.50 14.93
N THR A 365 -17.21 8.11 14.47
CA THR A 365 -17.74 7.94 13.11
C THR A 365 -16.83 8.44 11.99
N ASN A 366 -15.87 9.31 12.30
CA ASN A 366 -14.90 9.86 11.35
C ASN A 366 -13.56 9.09 11.33
N THR A 367 -13.45 7.98 12.05
CA THR A 367 -12.24 7.15 12.06
C THR A 367 -12.30 6.06 11.00
N SER A 368 -11.12 5.65 10.51
CA SER A 368 -10.98 4.58 9.51
C SER A 368 -11.62 3.26 9.96
N CYS A 369 -11.58 2.94 11.25
CA CYS A 369 -12.23 1.77 11.81
C CYS A 369 -13.77 1.81 11.66
N ALA A 370 -14.40 2.94 12.02
CA ALA A 370 -15.85 3.11 11.87
C ALA A 370 -16.29 3.13 10.41
N LEU A 371 -15.52 3.83 9.55
CA LEU A 371 -15.79 3.92 8.12
C LEU A 371 -15.64 2.55 7.45
N GLN A 372 -14.60 1.78 7.78
CA GLN A 372 -14.43 0.40 7.31
C GLN A 372 -15.60 -0.49 7.72
N ALA A 373 -16.04 -0.42 8.98
CA ALA A 373 -17.16 -1.23 9.47
C ALA A 373 -18.44 -0.96 8.66
N LYS A 374 -18.73 0.33 8.40
CA LYS A 374 -19.86 0.76 7.57
C LYS A 374 -19.72 0.29 6.12
N PHE A 375 -18.54 0.46 5.53
CA PHE A 375 -18.24 0.00 4.18
C PHE A 375 -18.49 -1.50 4.00
N LEU A 376 -17.92 -2.34 4.88
CA LEU A 376 -18.11 -3.78 4.81
C LEU A 376 -19.59 -4.19 4.97
N HIS A 377 -20.33 -3.50 5.84
CA HIS A 377 -21.76 -3.73 5.99
C HIS A 377 -22.54 -3.40 4.72
N ASN A 378 -22.28 -2.23 4.13
CA ASN A 378 -22.96 -1.76 2.94
C ASN A 378 -22.66 -2.63 1.72
N VAL A 379 -21.41 -3.04 1.53
CA VAL A 379 -21.01 -3.93 0.44
C VAL A 379 -21.75 -5.27 0.45
N ILE A 380 -22.05 -5.81 1.64
CA ILE A 380 -22.85 -7.03 1.76
C ILE A 380 -24.28 -6.81 1.21
N LEU A 381 -24.87 -5.65 1.48
CA LEU A 381 -26.21 -5.30 1.01
C LEU A 381 -26.22 -5.11 -0.50
N GLU A 382 -25.24 -4.37 -1.03
CA GLU A 382 -25.11 -4.14 -2.47
C GLU A 382 -24.90 -5.44 -3.24
N TYR A 383 -24.03 -6.33 -2.74
CA TYR A 383 -23.84 -7.65 -3.36
C TYR A 383 -25.13 -8.49 -3.35
N GLY A 384 -25.92 -8.43 -2.27
CA GLY A 384 -27.23 -9.07 -2.20
C GLY A 384 -28.20 -8.52 -3.25
N ALA A 385 -28.24 -7.20 -3.44
CA ALA A 385 -29.08 -6.55 -4.45
C ALA A 385 -28.68 -6.94 -5.89
N ILE A 386 -27.37 -7.02 -6.17
CA ILE A 386 -26.83 -7.49 -7.45
C ILE A 386 -27.20 -8.96 -7.71
N ARG A 387 -27.24 -9.80 -6.67
CA ARG A 387 -27.65 -11.21 -6.78
C ARG A 387 -29.13 -11.37 -7.10
N GLU A 388 -29.99 -10.48 -6.58
CA GLU A 388 -31.43 -10.49 -6.84
C GLU A 388 -31.79 -9.89 -8.21
N ARG A 389 -30.93 -9.02 -8.77
CA ARG A 389 -31.09 -8.40 -10.09
C ARG A 389 -30.02 -8.96 -11.04
N PRO A 390 -30.32 -9.98 -11.86
CA PRO A 390 -29.33 -10.50 -12.81
C PRO A 390 -28.80 -9.35 -13.67
N TRP A 391 -27.47 -9.27 -13.79
CA TRP A 391 -26.75 -8.34 -14.67
C TRP A 391 -27.18 -8.59 -16.11
N ASN A 392 -28.29 -7.99 -16.54
CA ASN A 392 -28.63 -7.94 -17.95
C ASN A 392 -27.59 -7.03 -18.59
N ASN A 393 -26.97 -7.48 -19.69
CA ASN A 393 -26.12 -6.67 -20.56
C ASN A 393 -26.81 -5.43 -21.15
N ASP A 394 -28.06 -5.15 -20.75
CA ASP A 394 -28.80 -3.93 -21.00
C ASP A 394 -28.77 -3.02 -19.77
N HIS A 395 -27.57 -2.60 -19.33
CA HIS A 395 -27.53 -1.28 -18.72
C HIS A 395 -27.87 -0.30 -19.84
N PRO A 396 -28.90 0.56 -19.69
CA PRO A 396 -29.04 1.66 -20.61
C PRO A 396 -27.72 2.41 -20.53
N SER A 397 -27.09 2.65 -21.68
CA SER A 397 -26.11 3.71 -21.79
C SER A 397 -26.71 4.90 -21.05
N LEU A 398 -26.15 5.22 -19.89
CA LEU A 398 -26.51 6.42 -19.15
C LEU A 398 -26.05 7.55 -20.07
N ASN A 399 -26.93 7.92 -21.00
CA ASN A 399 -26.86 9.18 -21.71
C ASN A 399 -26.88 10.23 -20.61
N CYS A 400 -25.70 10.70 -20.22
CA CYS A 400 -25.53 11.93 -19.49
C CYS A 400 -26.31 12.99 -20.25
N ALA A 401 -27.50 13.31 -19.75
CA ALA A 401 -28.23 14.48 -20.19
C ALA A 401 -27.35 15.68 -19.83
N ALA A 402 -26.64 16.18 -20.83
CA ALA A 402 -25.91 17.43 -20.79
C ALA A 402 -26.86 18.52 -20.26
N SER A 403 -26.71 18.84 -18.99
CA SER A 403 -27.31 20.01 -18.36
C SER A 403 -26.16 20.86 -17.83
N ASN A 404 -25.65 21.68 -18.75
CA ASN A 404 -24.99 22.96 -18.57
C ASN A 404 -24.22 23.18 -17.26
N ALA A 405 -22.91 22.91 -17.29
CA ALA A 405 -21.91 23.59 -16.48
C ALA A 405 -20.73 24.00 -17.38
N PRO A 406 -20.08 25.15 -17.13
CA PRO A 406 -19.25 25.85 -18.11
C PRO A 406 -17.92 25.13 -18.36
N THR A 407 -17.51 25.15 -19.62
CA THR A 407 -16.25 24.65 -20.17
C THR A 407 -15.03 25.09 -19.36
N ALA A 408 -14.31 24.12 -18.80
CA ALA A 408 -12.91 24.27 -18.40
C ALA A 408 -12.05 23.46 -19.38
N ASP A 409 -10.99 24.10 -19.87
CA ASP A 409 -10.15 23.69 -20.99
C ASP A 409 -9.60 22.25 -20.88
N ALA A 410 -9.67 21.54 -22.00
CA ALA A 410 -9.08 20.22 -22.20
C ALA A 410 -7.55 20.30 -22.11
N LEU A 411 -6.95 19.54 -21.18
CA LEU A 411 -5.52 19.23 -21.20
C LEU A 411 -5.27 18.00 -22.10
N PRO A 412 -4.23 17.97 -22.95
CA PRO A 412 -4.00 16.88 -23.89
C PRO A 412 -3.37 15.63 -23.22
N GLU A 413 -3.70 14.46 -23.77
CA GLU A 413 -3.10 13.15 -23.42
C GLU A 413 -1.56 13.16 -23.39
N PRO A 414 -0.92 12.37 -22.51
CA PRO A 414 0.53 12.30 -22.44
C PRO A 414 1.12 11.55 -23.65
N ALA A 415 1.82 12.30 -24.50
CA ALA A 415 2.59 11.80 -25.62
C ALA A 415 3.75 10.88 -25.17
N THR A 416 3.89 9.76 -25.89
CA THR A 416 5.00 8.82 -25.81
C THR A 416 6.31 9.50 -26.21
N LEU A 417 7.27 9.58 -25.28
CA LEU A 417 8.62 10.07 -25.56
C LEU A 417 9.43 8.98 -26.28
N GLN A 418 9.49 9.06 -27.61
CA GLN A 418 10.52 8.40 -28.41
C GLN A 418 11.85 9.12 -28.21
N GLN A 419 12.83 8.42 -27.64
CA GLN A 419 14.24 8.80 -27.68
C GLN A 419 14.69 8.99 -29.12
N ARG A 420 15.27 10.16 -29.44
CA ARG A 420 16.09 10.33 -30.64
C ARG A 420 17.45 10.93 -30.30
N SER A 421 18.43 10.23 -30.83
CA SER A 421 19.85 10.54 -30.91
C SER A 421 20.13 11.90 -31.53
N ILE A 422 21.22 12.49 -31.06
CA ILE A 422 21.87 13.67 -31.61
C ILE A 422 22.45 13.29 -32.98
N ASP A 423 22.14 14.06 -34.04
CA ASP A 423 23.12 14.52 -35.04
C ASP A 423 22.55 15.55 -36.05
N GLN A 424 23.24 16.69 -36.11
CA GLN A 424 23.61 17.59 -37.21
C GLN A 424 22.66 17.94 -38.41
N VAL A 425 22.32 19.25 -38.46
CA VAL A 425 22.50 20.26 -39.53
C VAL A 425 22.02 20.01 -41.00
N ASN A 426 21.04 20.85 -41.39
CA ASN A 426 20.71 21.50 -42.69
C ASN A 426 20.65 20.73 -44.03
N THR A 427 19.49 20.74 -44.71
CA THR A 427 19.12 21.62 -45.86
C THR A 427 17.86 21.09 -46.61
N SER A 428 16.94 21.99 -46.96
CA SER A 428 15.77 21.87 -47.87
C SER A 428 16.19 22.05 -49.36
N PRO A 429 15.33 21.88 -50.42
CA PRO A 429 13.84 21.93 -50.48
C PRO A 429 13.08 20.96 -51.45
N ASP A 430 11.76 20.81 -51.19
CA ASP A 430 10.51 20.72 -52.03
C ASP A 430 10.53 20.47 -53.57
N PRO A 431 9.38 20.26 -54.27
CA PRO A 431 8.13 19.47 -54.05
C PRO A 431 7.73 18.63 -55.31
N SER A 432 6.66 17.78 -55.25
CA SER A 432 5.57 17.73 -56.29
C SER A 432 4.63 16.50 -56.24
N PHE A 433 3.32 16.80 -56.21
CA PHE A 433 2.19 16.19 -56.95
C PHE A 433 1.72 14.73 -56.73
N ALA A 434 0.45 14.62 -56.30
CA ALA A 434 -0.51 13.53 -56.56
C ALA A 434 -1.13 13.68 -57.99
N PRO A 435 -2.14 12.90 -58.49
CA PRO A 435 -2.94 11.83 -57.87
C PRO A 435 -3.34 10.63 -58.81
N THR A 436 -4.34 9.84 -58.35
CA THR A 436 -5.43 9.11 -59.06
C THR A 436 -5.33 7.64 -59.51
N ARG A 437 -6.03 6.76 -58.75
CA ARG A 437 -7.22 5.92 -59.06
C ARG A 437 -7.34 5.23 -60.44
N PHE A 438 -7.54 3.90 -60.45
CA PHE A 438 -8.40 3.19 -61.42
C PHE A 438 -8.94 1.85 -60.85
N GLU A 439 -10.20 1.57 -61.17
CA GLU A 439 -11.00 0.37 -60.85
C GLU A 439 -10.95 -0.72 -61.93
N GLN A 440 -11.64 -1.85 -61.66
CA GLN A 440 -12.12 -2.97 -62.50
C GLN A 440 -11.19 -4.20 -62.54
N GLY A 441 -11.64 -5.45 -62.45
CA GLY A 441 -12.97 -6.09 -62.41
C GLY A 441 -12.85 -7.58 -62.80
N SER A 442 -13.93 -8.35 -62.61
CA SER A 442 -14.27 -9.66 -63.24
C SER A 442 -14.25 -10.96 -62.40
N GLU A 443 -15.47 -11.41 -62.15
CA GLU A 443 -16.13 -12.73 -62.01
C GLU A 443 -15.41 -14.04 -62.42
N ILE A 444 -15.78 -15.15 -61.74
CA ILE A 444 -16.52 -16.35 -62.26
C ILE A 444 -16.88 -17.27 -61.07
N GLY A 445 -18.12 -17.79 -61.03
CA GLY A 445 -18.64 -18.67 -59.96
C GLY A 445 -18.85 -20.13 -60.36
N THR A 446 -19.28 -20.97 -59.40
CA THR A 446 -20.11 -22.18 -59.60
C THR A 446 -20.82 -22.55 -58.29
N ALA A 447 -22.06 -23.01 -58.42
CA ALA A 447 -22.98 -23.41 -57.36
C ALA A 447 -23.19 -24.93 -57.36
N TYR A 448 -23.43 -25.54 -56.19
CA TYR A 448 -24.22 -26.77 -55.99
C TYR A 448 -24.73 -26.87 -54.52
N ASP A 449 -25.80 -27.64 -54.35
CA ASP A 449 -26.92 -27.49 -53.42
C ASP A 449 -26.78 -27.93 -51.94
N ASN A 450 -27.62 -27.28 -51.11
CA ASN A 450 -28.34 -27.72 -49.91
C ASN A 450 -28.11 -29.14 -49.33
N VAL A 451 -27.68 -29.21 -48.05
CA VAL A 451 -28.37 -29.93 -46.96
C VAL A 451 -28.04 -29.24 -45.64
N ASN A 452 -29.07 -28.90 -44.87
CA ASN A 452 -29.01 -28.30 -43.54
C ASN A 452 -29.00 -29.42 -42.47
N PRO A 453 -27.94 -29.57 -41.65
CA PRO A 453 -28.05 -30.24 -40.36
C PRO A 453 -28.03 -29.19 -39.25
N GLN A 454 -29.12 -29.12 -38.48
CA GLN A 454 -29.17 -28.33 -37.25
C GLN A 454 -28.00 -28.70 -36.33
N PRO A 455 -27.21 -27.73 -35.83
CA PRO A 455 -26.31 -28.00 -34.73
C PRO A 455 -27.12 -28.06 -33.42
N VAL A 456 -27.10 -29.24 -32.82
CA VAL A 456 -27.37 -29.47 -31.40
C VAL A 456 -26.62 -28.40 -30.59
N PRO A 457 -27.22 -27.74 -29.58
CA PRO A 457 -26.50 -26.78 -28.77
C PRO A 457 -25.43 -27.52 -27.95
N SER A 458 -24.21 -27.57 -28.47
CA SER A 458 -23.03 -27.83 -27.68
C SER A 458 -22.96 -26.72 -26.64
N GLN A 459 -23.25 -27.06 -25.38
CA GLN A 459 -22.93 -26.22 -24.23
C GLN A 459 -21.40 -26.05 -24.22
N VAL A 460 -20.93 -24.99 -24.86
CA VAL A 460 -19.59 -24.47 -24.64
C VAL A 460 -19.56 -24.03 -23.17
N PRO A 461 -18.63 -24.51 -22.33
CA PRO A 461 -18.49 -23.99 -20.98
C PRO A 461 -18.34 -22.48 -21.07
N SER A 462 -19.25 -21.72 -20.42
CA SER A 462 -19.18 -20.27 -20.39
C SER A 462 -17.76 -19.87 -20.01
N ALA A 463 -17.04 -19.25 -20.96
CA ALA A 463 -15.67 -18.83 -20.75
C ALA A 463 -15.62 -17.89 -19.54
N LEU A 464 -14.57 -18.03 -18.72
CA LEU A 464 -14.24 -17.09 -17.64
C LEU A 464 -14.13 -15.68 -18.23
N ASN A 465 -15.22 -14.91 -18.18
CA ASN A 465 -15.22 -13.53 -18.59
C ASN A 465 -14.90 -12.66 -17.37
N LEU A 466 -13.62 -12.64 -17.00
CA LEU A 466 -13.07 -11.73 -15.99
C LEU A 466 -12.86 -10.34 -16.59
N ASP A 467 -13.78 -9.86 -17.44
CA ASP A 467 -13.75 -8.47 -17.86
C ASP A 467 -14.13 -7.64 -16.63
N PHE A 468 -13.13 -7.23 -15.86
CA PHE A 468 -13.24 -6.21 -14.80
C PHE A 468 -13.67 -4.84 -15.37
N ALA A 469 -14.18 -4.79 -16.61
CA ALA A 469 -14.11 -3.68 -17.55
C ALA A 469 -15.28 -2.70 -17.52
N ASP A 470 -16.06 -2.68 -16.43
CA ASP A 470 -16.85 -1.50 -16.11
C ASP A 470 -16.34 -0.88 -14.81
N ASP A 471 -15.11 -0.35 -14.86
CA ASP A 471 -14.49 0.34 -13.73
C ASP A 471 -15.39 1.48 -13.21
N ASN A 472 -16.22 2.08 -14.08
CA ASN A 472 -17.18 3.12 -13.71
C ASN A 472 -18.36 2.55 -12.90
N ALA A 473 -18.95 1.43 -13.31
CA ALA A 473 -20.00 0.77 -12.51
C ALA A 473 -19.47 0.31 -11.16
N TRP A 474 -18.24 -0.20 -11.10
CA TRP A 474 -17.61 -0.57 -9.83
C TRP A 474 -17.32 0.64 -8.95
N ALA A 475 -16.80 1.73 -9.52
CA ALA A 475 -16.57 2.97 -8.79
C ALA A 475 -17.86 3.49 -8.14
N LEU A 476 -18.99 3.42 -8.86
CA LEU A 476 -20.30 3.78 -8.32
C LEU A 476 -20.74 2.87 -7.18
N ILE A 477 -20.72 1.54 -7.37
CA ILE A 477 -21.16 0.57 -6.34
C ILE A 477 -20.36 0.74 -5.04
N PHE A 478 -19.04 0.88 -5.15
CA PHE A 478 -18.21 1.03 -3.95
C PHE A 478 -18.31 2.44 -3.36
N ALA A 479 -18.51 3.48 -4.16
CA ALA A 479 -18.78 4.83 -3.65
C ALA A 479 -20.11 4.88 -2.89
N GLU A 480 -21.16 4.22 -3.38
CA GLU A 480 -22.44 4.05 -2.66
C GLU A 480 -22.24 3.29 -1.35
N ALA A 481 -21.34 2.29 -1.34
CA ALA A 481 -20.93 1.61 -0.12
C ALA A 481 -20.05 2.46 0.82
N GLY A 482 -19.56 3.62 0.38
CA GLY A 482 -18.77 4.57 1.17
C GLY A 482 -17.26 4.49 0.97
N PHE A 483 -16.79 3.96 -0.17
CA PHE A 483 -15.36 3.82 -0.48
C PHE A 483 -15.04 4.23 -1.92
N ASN A 484 -14.10 5.16 -2.09
CA ASN A 484 -13.56 5.53 -3.38
C ASN A 484 -12.44 4.55 -3.77
N VAL A 485 -12.67 3.73 -4.78
CA VAL A 485 -11.71 2.71 -5.24
C VAL A 485 -10.51 3.31 -5.96
N ASP A 486 -10.70 4.44 -6.66
CA ASP A 486 -9.65 5.09 -7.43
C ASP A 486 -8.65 5.80 -6.52
N GLU A 487 -9.14 6.43 -5.46
CA GLU A 487 -8.32 7.12 -4.47
C GLU A 487 -7.88 6.22 -3.30
N GLY A 488 -8.57 5.09 -3.10
CA GLY A 488 -8.33 4.20 -1.96
C GLY A 488 -8.73 4.82 -0.62
N THR A 489 -9.76 5.67 -0.61
CA THR A 489 -10.18 6.49 0.55
C THR A 489 -11.63 6.20 0.96
N PHE A 490 -11.93 6.32 2.25
CA PHE A 490 -13.32 6.25 2.73
C PHE A 490 -14.04 7.58 2.52
N LEU A 491 -15.29 7.51 2.09
CA LEU A 491 -16.15 8.66 1.93
C LEU A 491 -16.82 9.00 3.27
N LEU A 492 -16.71 10.26 3.69
CA LEU A 492 -17.39 10.74 4.88
C LEU A 492 -18.91 10.75 4.64
N PRO A 493 -19.73 10.49 5.68
CA PRO A 493 -21.17 10.65 5.57
C PRO A 493 -21.51 12.10 5.19
N ALA A 494 -22.40 12.27 4.22
CA ALA A 494 -22.95 13.57 3.83
C ALA A 494 -23.73 14.23 4.97
#